data_AF-A0AAU8UD99-F1
#
_entry.id   AF-A0AAU8UD99-F1
#
_cell.length_a   1.000
_cell.length_b   1.000
_cell.length_c   1.000
_cell.angle_alpha   90.00
_cell.angle_beta   90.00
_cell.angle_gamma   90.00
#
_symmetry.space_group_name_H-M   'P 1'
#
loop_
_entity.id
_entity.type
_entity.pdbx_description
1 polymer ?
#
loop_
_entity_poly.entity_id
_entity_poly.type
_entity_poly.pdbx_seq_one_letter_code
_entity_poly.pdbx_strand_id
1 'polypeptide(L)'
;MISYIERTYFNDLLNRGGYVLDFSTYRFDEFTLHSVGIALCETYNLSKGKSLNEFINEGDNDKVVKLLDDLLEYYEVRYSLEIKSDDRAYNGSTYKSLYDKCKEIIEREKQHSKKFSKVSEELKKKFSSKYMNQQIDLMVAMCNENPTEAIGKSKELLESCCKTIIESNGEIIKDSINMGQLVKQTLNSLNIPNKGVAMDLEEEKIVRQITGSLNGLSSGIIELRNHYGSGHGRSAKFNGLTKRHAELSVGASITLVRYLWDTFLLINENK
;
A
#
# COMPACT_ATOMS: atom_id res chain seq x y z
N MET A 1 1.81 12.01 2.98
CA MET A 1 2.15 11.48 4.32
C MET A 1 2.72 12.62 5.12
N ILE A 2 2.17 12.87 6.31
CA ILE A 2 2.56 13.98 7.19
C ILE A 2 3.96 13.71 7.76
N SER A 3 4.91 14.59 7.48
CA SER A 3 6.31 14.48 7.92
C SER A 3 6.48 14.70 9.42
N TYR A 4 7.62 14.27 9.99
CA TYR A 4 7.92 14.45 11.41
C TYR A 4 7.81 15.92 11.86
N ILE A 5 8.31 16.86 11.06
CA ILE A 5 8.23 18.30 11.36
C ILE A 5 6.77 18.78 11.32
N GLU A 6 5.99 18.29 10.37
CA GLU A 6 4.58 18.69 10.26
C GLU A 6 3.75 18.19 11.44
N ARG A 7 4.06 17.00 11.98
CA ARG A 7 3.43 16.45 13.20
C ARG A 7 3.64 17.35 14.40
N THR A 8 4.77 18.06 14.49
CA THR A 8 5.00 18.99 15.62
C THR A 8 4.03 20.16 15.59
N TYR A 9 3.62 20.64 14.40
CA TYR A 9 2.60 21.70 14.30
C TYR A 9 1.25 21.26 14.86
N PHE A 10 0.81 20.02 14.57
CA PHE A 10 -0.41 19.47 15.13
C PHE A 10 -0.31 19.29 16.64
N ASN A 11 0.81 18.78 17.15
CA ASN A 11 1.02 18.66 18.59
C ASN A 11 1.01 20.03 19.27
N ASP A 12 1.69 21.04 18.72
CA ASP A 12 1.74 22.38 19.32
C ASP A 12 0.37 23.09 19.31
N LEU A 13 -0.47 22.80 18.32
CA LEU A 13 -1.83 23.36 18.22
C LEU A 13 -2.82 22.65 19.13
N LEU A 14 -2.83 21.30 19.09
CA LEU A 14 -3.88 20.48 19.68
C LEU A 14 -3.56 20.05 21.11
N ASN A 15 -2.28 19.91 21.48
CA ASN A 15 -1.83 19.39 22.77
C ASN A 15 -1.20 20.48 23.63
N ARG A 16 -1.96 20.98 24.60
CA ARG A 16 -1.56 22.05 25.53
C ARG A 16 -1.06 21.45 26.84
N GLY A 17 0.14 20.88 26.81
CA GLY A 17 0.79 20.32 28.01
C GLY A 17 0.14 19.03 28.52
N GLY A 18 -0.31 18.16 27.62
CA GLY A 18 -0.97 16.88 27.93
C GLY A 18 -2.49 16.91 27.84
N TYR A 19 -3.08 18.11 27.72
CA TYR A 19 -4.49 18.32 27.44
C TYR A 19 -4.68 18.46 25.93
N VAL A 20 -5.43 17.54 25.34
CA VAL A 20 -5.87 17.68 23.96
C VAL A 20 -7.11 18.55 23.96
N LEU A 21 -6.95 19.82 23.55
CA LEU A 21 -7.99 20.85 23.59
C LEU A 21 -8.73 20.88 24.94
N ASP A 22 -10.07 21.00 24.94
CA ASP A 22 -10.93 20.97 26.13
C ASP A 22 -11.51 19.58 26.42
N PHE A 23 -11.00 18.52 25.79
CA PHE A 23 -11.53 17.18 25.97
C PHE A 23 -11.21 16.58 27.35
N SER A 24 -12.22 16.00 28.01
CA SER A 24 -11.98 14.97 29.04
C SER A 24 -11.50 13.68 28.38
N THR A 25 -10.87 12.78 29.14
CA THR A 25 -10.37 11.50 28.59
C THR A 25 -11.51 10.68 27.97
N TYR A 26 -12.64 10.57 28.67
CA TYR A 26 -13.85 9.90 28.15
C TYR A 26 -14.34 10.53 26.83
N ARG A 27 -14.48 11.86 26.77
CA ARG A 27 -14.95 12.53 25.54
C ARG A 27 -13.94 12.45 24.41
N PHE A 28 -12.65 12.40 24.71
CA PHE A 28 -11.60 12.22 23.70
C PHE A 28 -11.68 10.82 23.08
N ASP A 29 -11.90 9.80 23.90
CA ASP A 29 -12.06 8.42 23.42
C ASP A 29 -13.36 8.25 22.64
N GLU A 30 -14.48 8.82 23.10
CA GLU A 30 -15.73 8.87 22.36
C GLU A 30 -15.56 9.57 21.01
N PHE A 31 -14.90 10.73 21.00
CA PHE A 31 -14.61 11.49 19.78
C PHE A 31 -13.77 10.68 18.78
N THR A 32 -12.67 10.09 19.25
CA THR A 32 -11.76 9.32 18.40
C THR A 32 -12.39 8.01 17.92
N LEU A 33 -13.23 7.37 18.73
CA LEU A 33 -14.03 6.22 18.34
C LEU A 33 -15.02 6.58 17.22
N HIS A 34 -15.71 7.72 17.32
CA HIS A 34 -16.62 8.18 16.26
C HIS A 34 -15.88 8.61 14.98
N SER A 35 -14.71 9.23 15.13
CA SER A 35 -13.90 9.69 14.01
C SER A 35 -13.27 8.52 13.25
N VAL A 36 -12.46 7.70 13.93
CA VAL A 36 -11.60 6.69 13.28
C VAL A 36 -11.88 5.25 13.72
N GLY A 37 -12.88 5.03 14.58
CA GLY A 37 -13.22 3.71 15.10
C GLY A 37 -12.27 3.21 16.18
N ILE A 38 -11.48 4.09 16.81
CA ILE A 38 -10.48 3.72 17.82
C ILE A 38 -10.60 4.69 19.00
N ALA A 39 -10.90 4.17 20.18
CA ALA A 39 -10.81 4.91 21.43
C ALA A 39 -9.34 5.01 21.85
N LEU A 40 -8.69 6.15 21.59
CA LEU A 40 -7.22 6.22 21.64
C LEU A 40 -6.65 5.99 23.05
N CYS A 41 -7.17 6.59 24.11
CA CYS A 41 -6.61 6.41 25.45
C CYS A 41 -6.85 4.99 25.97
N GLU A 42 -8.02 4.41 25.74
CA GLU A 42 -8.27 2.98 26.03
C GLU A 42 -7.32 2.06 25.26
N THR A 43 -7.07 2.34 23.99
CA THR A 43 -6.22 1.50 23.13
C THR A 43 -4.74 1.60 23.51
N TYR A 44 -4.24 2.82 23.70
CA TYR A 44 -2.82 3.08 23.98
C TYR A 44 -2.47 2.99 25.46
N ASN A 45 -3.46 3.09 26.34
CA ASN A 45 -3.29 3.16 27.80
C ASN A 45 -2.32 4.29 28.23
N LEU A 46 -2.37 5.42 27.52
CA LEU A 46 -1.57 6.62 27.75
C LEU A 46 -2.46 7.84 28.01
N SER A 47 -1.87 8.97 28.40
CA SER A 47 -2.60 10.24 28.49
C SER A 47 -3.07 10.69 27.10
N LYS A 48 -4.19 11.44 27.00
CA LYS A 48 -4.74 11.94 25.73
C LYS A 48 -3.68 12.44 24.74
N GLY A 49 -2.81 13.35 25.18
CA GLY A 49 -1.76 13.91 24.33
C GLY A 49 -0.72 12.89 23.89
N LYS A 50 -0.38 11.93 24.76
CA LYS A 50 0.54 10.83 24.41
C LYS A 50 -0.12 9.83 23.45
N SER A 51 -1.36 9.44 23.71
CA SER A 51 -2.14 8.54 22.84
C SER A 51 -2.37 9.16 21.45
N LEU A 52 -2.67 10.46 21.39
CA LEU A 52 -2.79 11.19 20.12
C LEU A 52 -1.46 11.18 19.37
N ASN A 53 -0.35 11.49 20.04
CA ASN A 53 0.97 11.49 19.42
C ASN A 53 1.40 10.10 18.95
N GLU A 54 1.10 9.05 19.74
CA GLU A 54 1.38 7.67 19.34
C GLU A 54 0.58 7.33 18.07
N PHE A 55 -0.71 7.61 18.06
CA PHE A 55 -1.57 7.37 16.91
C PHE A 55 -1.13 8.14 15.65
N ILE A 56 -0.74 9.40 15.78
CA ILE A 56 -0.19 10.18 14.66
C ILE A 56 1.12 9.56 14.13
N ASN A 57 1.88 8.89 15.01
CA ASN A 57 3.18 8.35 14.66
C ASN A 57 3.12 7.00 13.94
N GLU A 58 2.25 6.09 14.39
CA GLU A 58 2.16 4.72 13.90
C GLU A 58 0.83 4.37 13.20
N GLY A 59 -0.18 5.22 13.30
CA GLY A 59 -1.50 4.99 12.72
C GLY A 59 -1.53 5.00 11.19
N ASP A 60 -2.55 4.35 10.63
CA ASP A 60 -2.84 4.40 9.20
C ASP A 60 -3.02 5.85 8.71
N ASN A 61 -2.35 6.23 7.61
CA ASN A 61 -2.28 7.62 7.18
C ASN A 61 -3.66 8.22 6.87
N ASP A 62 -4.60 7.44 6.31
CA ASP A 62 -5.94 7.94 6.00
C ASP A 62 -6.75 8.18 7.28
N LYS A 63 -6.61 7.28 8.27
CA LYS A 63 -7.21 7.49 9.59
C LYS A 63 -6.57 8.66 10.34
N VAL A 64 -5.25 8.81 10.28
CA VAL A 64 -4.53 9.94 10.90
C VAL A 64 -4.99 11.27 10.29
N VAL A 65 -5.03 11.35 8.96
CA VAL A 65 -5.52 12.56 8.26
C VAL A 65 -6.97 12.84 8.61
N LYS A 66 -7.83 11.81 8.66
CA LYS A 66 -9.23 11.97 9.07
C LYS A 66 -9.36 12.51 10.50
N LEU A 67 -8.66 11.90 11.47
CA LEU A 67 -8.76 12.32 12.86
C LEU A 67 -8.26 13.76 13.04
N LEU A 68 -7.12 14.10 12.42
CA LEU A 68 -6.58 15.45 12.49
C LEU A 68 -7.52 16.46 11.84
N ASP A 69 -8.19 16.10 10.74
CA ASP A 69 -9.20 16.95 10.11
C ASP A 69 -10.42 17.18 11.02
N ASP A 70 -10.98 16.11 11.59
CA ASP A 70 -12.12 16.21 12.51
C ASP A 70 -11.75 17.06 13.76
N LEU A 71 -10.51 16.95 14.23
CA LEU A 71 -9.98 17.79 15.32
C LEU A 71 -9.83 19.26 14.91
N LEU A 72 -9.44 19.55 13.66
CA LEU A 72 -9.42 20.92 13.14
C LEU A 72 -10.84 21.49 12.97
N GLU A 73 -11.82 20.68 12.54
CA GLU A 73 -13.22 21.11 12.48
C GLU A 73 -13.75 21.44 13.88
N TYR A 74 -13.44 20.60 14.87
CA TYR A 74 -13.73 20.89 16.27
C TYR A 74 -13.08 22.20 16.73
N TYR A 75 -11.82 22.41 16.33
CA TYR A 75 -11.07 23.63 16.63
C TYR A 75 -11.74 24.88 16.03
N GLU A 76 -12.19 24.81 14.78
CA GLU A 76 -12.91 25.90 14.10
C GLU A 76 -14.16 26.34 14.85
N VAL A 77 -14.92 25.39 15.40
CA VAL A 77 -16.15 25.67 16.13
C VAL A 77 -15.86 26.21 17.53
N ARG A 78 -14.92 25.59 18.26
CA ARG A 78 -14.70 25.87 19.69
C ARG A 78 -13.66 26.95 19.98
N TYR A 79 -12.73 27.17 19.06
CA TYR A 79 -11.57 28.07 19.22
C TYR A 79 -11.51 29.15 18.13
N SER A 80 -12.64 29.51 17.52
CA SER A 80 -12.71 30.50 16.43
C SER A 80 -12.08 31.86 16.74
N LEU A 81 -12.04 32.27 18.01
CA LEU A 81 -11.37 33.51 18.45
C LEU A 81 -9.85 33.43 18.29
N GLU A 82 -9.25 32.27 18.55
CA GLU A 82 -7.80 32.05 18.44
C GLU A 82 -7.35 32.00 16.96
N ILE A 83 -8.27 31.73 16.04
CA ILE A 83 -8.04 31.80 14.58
C ILE A 83 -8.12 33.25 14.10
N LYS A 84 -8.95 34.09 14.74
CA LYS A 84 -9.19 35.49 14.34
C LYS A 84 -8.21 36.48 14.96
N SER A 85 -7.62 36.14 16.11
CA SER A 85 -6.66 36.99 16.81
C SER A 85 -5.23 36.80 16.28
N ASP A 86 -4.47 37.89 16.21
CA ASP A 86 -3.01 37.87 16.00
C ASP A 86 -2.24 37.84 17.35
N ASP A 87 -2.92 37.54 18.46
CA ASP A 87 -2.30 37.46 19.78
C ASP A 87 -1.19 36.40 19.85
N ARG A 88 -0.15 36.72 20.64
CA ARG A 88 1.06 35.89 20.82
C ARG A 88 0.73 34.50 21.38
N ALA A 89 1.60 33.55 21.08
CA ALA A 89 1.37 32.14 21.35
C ALA A 89 2.60 31.41 21.94
N TYR A 90 2.31 30.18 22.35
CA TYR A 90 3.24 29.14 22.80
C TYR A 90 4.42 29.00 21.82
N ASN A 91 5.65 29.10 22.33
CA ASN A 91 6.91 28.96 21.56
C ASN A 91 7.06 29.90 20.35
N GLY A 92 6.44 31.09 20.35
CA GLY A 92 6.76 32.17 19.39
C GLY A 92 5.99 32.18 18.06
N SER A 93 5.06 31.24 17.83
CA SER A 93 4.22 31.17 16.61
C SER A 93 2.73 31.32 16.96
N THR A 94 1.99 32.30 16.41
CA THR A 94 0.56 32.53 16.75
C THR A 94 -0.32 31.28 16.50
N TYR A 95 -1.38 31.10 17.31
CA TYR A 95 -2.32 29.97 17.12
C TYR A 95 -2.96 29.98 15.73
N LYS A 96 -3.30 31.17 15.22
CA LYS A 96 -3.72 31.38 13.84
C LYS A 96 -2.70 30.83 12.83
N SER A 97 -1.42 31.17 12.97
CA SER A 97 -0.38 30.67 12.07
C SER A 97 -0.19 29.15 12.15
N LEU A 98 -0.27 28.56 13.35
CA LEU A 98 -0.22 27.11 13.53
C LEU A 98 -1.42 26.41 12.89
N TYR A 99 -2.62 26.96 13.10
CA TYR A 99 -3.86 26.47 12.51
C TYR A 99 -3.82 26.54 10.98
N ASP A 100 -3.40 27.67 10.40
CA ASP A 100 -3.31 27.84 8.95
C ASP A 100 -2.36 26.80 8.34
N LYS A 101 -1.21 26.56 8.98
CA LYS A 101 -0.26 25.51 8.55
C LYS A 101 -0.87 24.10 8.65
N CYS A 102 -1.52 23.78 9.77
CA CYS A 102 -2.17 22.48 9.94
C CYS A 102 -3.27 22.27 8.89
N LYS A 103 -4.06 23.30 8.60
CA LYS A 103 -5.11 23.26 7.58
C LYS A 103 -4.55 23.08 6.18
N GLU A 104 -3.46 23.77 5.84
CA GLU A 104 -2.77 23.59 4.56
C GLU A 104 -2.26 22.15 4.39
N ILE A 105 -1.68 21.57 5.44
CA ILE A 105 -1.21 20.18 5.44
C ILE A 105 -2.38 19.22 5.24
N ILE A 106 -3.47 19.38 5.98
CA ILE A 106 -4.66 18.53 5.84
C ILE A 106 -5.29 18.67 4.45
N GLU A 107 -5.43 19.89 3.92
CA GLU A 107 -5.96 20.09 2.57
C GLU A 107 -5.03 19.50 1.50
N ARG A 108 -3.71 19.55 1.67
CA ARG A 108 -2.76 18.84 0.78
C ARG A 108 -2.98 17.33 0.83
N GLU A 109 -3.06 16.74 2.01
CA GLU A 109 -3.27 15.29 2.17
C GLU A 109 -4.66 14.86 1.68
N LYS A 110 -5.70 15.67 1.90
CA LYS A 110 -7.04 15.48 1.35
C LYS A 110 -7.10 15.64 -0.16
N GLN A 111 -6.35 16.57 -0.76
CA GLN A 111 -6.27 16.71 -2.21
C GLN A 111 -5.53 15.53 -2.84
N HIS A 112 -4.52 15.00 -2.16
CA HIS A 112 -3.86 13.75 -2.54
C HIS A 112 -4.85 12.57 -2.46
N SER A 113 -5.66 12.47 -1.40
CA SER A 113 -6.73 11.46 -1.25
C SER A 113 -7.91 11.67 -2.22
N LYS A 114 -8.33 12.91 -2.52
CA LYS A 114 -9.44 13.22 -3.45
C LYS A 114 -9.04 12.99 -4.92
N LYS A 115 -7.82 13.36 -5.34
CA LYS A 115 -7.27 12.95 -6.65
C LYS A 115 -7.15 11.43 -6.74
N PHE A 116 -6.80 10.76 -5.64
CA PHE A 116 -6.79 9.30 -5.57
C PHE A 116 -8.20 8.70 -5.64
N SER A 117 -9.22 9.28 -4.99
CA SER A 117 -10.60 8.75 -4.94
C SER A 117 -11.35 8.83 -6.27
N LYS A 118 -11.21 9.94 -7.02
CA LYS A 118 -11.89 10.14 -8.30
C LYS A 118 -11.23 9.37 -9.44
N VAL A 119 -9.90 9.27 -9.41
CA VAL A 119 -9.13 8.38 -10.29
C VAL A 119 -9.36 6.91 -9.90
N SER A 120 -9.54 6.61 -8.60
CA SER A 120 -9.91 5.27 -8.10
C SER A 120 -11.31 4.84 -8.56
N GLU A 121 -12.30 5.72 -8.62
CA GLU A 121 -13.66 5.38 -9.10
C GLU A 121 -13.74 5.14 -10.62
N GLU A 122 -12.95 5.84 -11.43
CA GLU A 122 -12.82 5.60 -12.87
C GLU A 122 -11.90 4.41 -13.19
N LEU A 123 -10.88 4.14 -12.36
CA LEU A 123 -10.04 2.92 -12.41
C LEU A 123 -10.80 1.66 -11.98
N LYS A 124 -11.68 1.74 -10.98
CA LYS A 124 -12.56 0.65 -10.51
C LYS A 124 -13.52 0.12 -11.58
N LYS A 125 -13.80 0.91 -12.62
CA LYS A 125 -14.68 0.54 -13.73
C LYS A 125 -13.96 -0.07 -14.94
N LYS A 126 -12.63 0.03 -15.03
CA LYS A 126 -11.86 -0.40 -16.22
C LYS A 126 -10.77 -1.45 -15.96
N PHE A 127 -10.53 -1.88 -14.72
CA PHE A 127 -9.53 -2.93 -14.39
C PHE A 127 -10.13 -4.01 -13.47
N SER A 128 -10.52 -5.16 -14.01
CA SER A 128 -11.32 -6.16 -13.29
C SER A 128 -10.50 -7.13 -12.42
N SER A 129 -10.25 -6.80 -11.15
CA SER A 129 -10.72 -7.64 -10.02
C SER A 129 -10.19 -7.14 -8.66
N LYS A 130 -11.13 -6.83 -7.76
CA LYS A 130 -10.95 -6.72 -6.30
C LYS A 130 -10.06 -7.84 -5.72
N TYR A 131 -10.05 -8.99 -6.38
CA TYR A 131 -9.26 -10.16 -6.04
C TYR A 131 -7.74 -9.93 -6.10
N MET A 132 -7.17 -9.31 -7.15
CA MET A 132 -5.70 -9.13 -7.22
C MET A 132 -5.18 -8.23 -6.11
N ASN A 133 -5.85 -7.11 -5.81
CA ASN A 133 -5.47 -6.24 -4.70
C ASN A 133 -5.64 -6.94 -3.35
N GLN A 134 -6.73 -7.70 -3.15
CA GLN A 134 -6.89 -8.51 -1.93
C GLN A 134 -5.79 -9.58 -1.77
N GLN A 135 -5.36 -10.21 -2.86
CA GLN A 135 -4.24 -11.16 -2.82
C GLN A 135 -2.92 -10.47 -2.52
N ILE A 136 -2.70 -9.27 -3.06
CA ILE A 136 -1.50 -8.45 -2.77
C ILE A 136 -1.49 -8.03 -1.30
N ASP A 137 -2.59 -7.48 -0.78
CA ASP A 137 -2.71 -7.04 0.61
C ASP A 137 -2.50 -8.22 1.58
N LEU A 138 -3.10 -9.37 1.26
CA LEU A 138 -2.91 -10.61 2.01
C LEU A 138 -1.44 -11.05 2.01
N MET A 139 -0.79 -11.06 0.84
CA MET A 139 0.62 -11.43 0.71
C MET A 139 1.54 -10.50 1.50
N VAL A 140 1.27 -9.20 1.49
CA VAL A 140 2.04 -8.19 2.23
C VAL A 140 1.85 -8.35 3.75
N ALA A 141 0.63 -8.62 4.22
CA ALA A 141 0.39 -8.93 5.63
C ALA A 141 1.15 -10.20 6.07
N MET A 142 1.08 -11.25 5.26
CA MET A 142 1.76 -12.52 5.52
C MET A 142 3.28 -12.41 5.56
N CYS A 143 3.90 -11.42 4.92
CA CYS A 143 5.36 -11.20 5.05
C CYS A 143 5.80 -11.01 6.50
N ASN A 144 4.93 -10.45 7.35
CA ASN A 144 5.20 -10.26 8.78
C ASN A 144 4.78 -11.48 9.60
N GLU A 145 3.58 -12.00 9.34
CA GLU A 145 2.95 -13.03 10.18
C GLU A 145 3.46 -14.44 9.87
N ASN A 146 3.66 -14.74 8.59
CA ASN A 146 4.10 -16.05 8.12
C ASN A 146 4.87 -15.92 6.79
N PRO A 147 6.18 -15.60 6.84
CA PRO A 147 7.02 -15.44 5.65
C PRO A 147 7.01 -16.64 4.70
N THR A 148 6.90 -17.86 5.25
CA THR A 148 6.84 -19.10 4.48
C THR A 148 5.56 -19.20 3.64
N GLU A 149 4.42 -18.77 4.19
CA GLU A 149 3.17 -18.70 3.42
C GLU A 149 3.19 -17.56 2.40
N ALA A 150 3.75 -16.40 2.74
CA ALA A 150 3.87 -15.29 1.79
C ALA A 150 4.67 -15.70 0.53
N ILE A 151 5.75 -16.46 0.70
CA ILE A 151 6.53 -17.04 -0.41
C ILE A 151 5.72 -18.09 -1.19
N GLY A 152 4.84 -18.84 -0.53
CA GLY A 152 3.89 -19.74 -1.20
C GLY A 152 2.94 -18.97 -2.11
N LYS A 153 2.30 -17.95 -1.55
CA LYS A 153 1.32 -17.09 -2.21
C LYS A 153 1.88 -16.31 -3.39
N SER A 154 3.12 -15.85 -3.32
CA SER A 154 3.76 -15.15 -4.44
C SER A 154 3.86 -16.03 -5.70
N LYS A 155 4.10 -17.33 -5.57
CA LYS A 155 4.04 -18.26 -6.71
C LYS A 155 2.61 -18.48 -7.21
N GLU A 156 1.66 -18.64 -6.30
CA GLU A 156 0.24 -18.87 -6.65
C GLU A 156 -0.36 -17.69 -7.42
N LEU A 157 -0.06 -16.45 -7.00
CA LEU A 157 -0.50 -15.24 -7.68
C LEU A 157 0.00 -15.19 -9.13
N LEU A 158 1.30 -15.46 -9.33
CA LEU A 158 1.90 -15.49 -10.67
C LEU A 158 1.28 -16.59 -11.54
N GLU A 159 1.06 -17.78 -10.97
CA GLU A 159 0.43 -18.90 -11.69
C GLU A 159 -1.00 -18.56 -12.11
N SER A 160 -1.79 -18.01 -11.20
CA SER A 160 -3.17 -17.60 -11.47
C SER A 160 -3.22 -16.60 -12.63
N CYS A 161 -2.36 -15.58 -12.60
CA CYS A 161 -2.27 -14.58 -13.67
C CYS A 161 -1.95 -15.23 -15.03
N CYS A 162 -0.90 -16.05 -15.10
CA CYS A 162 -0.51 -16.72 -16.33
C CYS A 162 -1.61 -17.63 -16.90
N LYS A 163 -2.27 -18.44 -16.04
CA LYS A 163 -3.37 -19.31 -16.47
C LYS A 163 -4.52 -18.49 -17.05
N THR A 164 -4.94 -17.44 -16.36
CA THR A 164 -6.03 -16.57 -16.80
C THR A 164 -5.72 -15.91 -18.14
N ILE A 165 -4.50 -15.44 -18.37
CA ILE A 165 -4.11 -14.82 -19.64
C ILE A 165 -4.17 -15.84 -20.79
N ILE A 166 -3.60 -17.03 -20.61
CA ILE A 166 -3.57 -18.08 -21.64
C ILE A 166 -4.99 -18.53 -21.99
N GLU A 167 -5.82 -18.82 -20.98
CA GLU A 167 -7.22 -19.20 -21.17
C GLU A 167 -8.03 -18.10 -21.85
N SER A 168 -7.82 -16.83 -21.47
CA SER A 168 -8.53 -15.69 -22.07
C SER A 168 -8.12 -15.45 -23.53
N ASN A 169 -6.91 -15.83 -23.92
CA ASN A 169 -6.45 -15.84 -25.31
C ASN A 169 -6.95 -17.06 -26.09
N GLY A 170 -7.71 -17.97 -25.47
CA GLY A 170 -8.24 -19.18 -26.10
C GLY A 170 -7.19 -20.29 -26.29
N GLU A 171 -6.04 -20.19 -25.62
CA GLU A 171 -4.98 -21.19 -25.67
C GLU A 171 -5.21 -22.32 -24.65
N ILE A 172 -4.74 -23.52 -24.98
CA ILE A 172 -4.88 -24.69 -24.12
C ILE A 172 -3.66 -24.81 -23.19
N ILE A 173 -3.92 -25.01 -21.90
CA ILE A 173 -2.91 -25.32 -20.89
C ILE A 173 -2.83 -26.85 -20.74
N LYS A 174 -1.63 -27.41 -20.87
CA LYS A 174 -1.41 -28.86 -20.65
C LYS A 174 -1.43 -29.18 -19.16
N ASP A 175 -2.05 -30.29 -18.77
CA ASP A 175 -2.12 -30.74 -17.37
C ASP A 175 -0.74 -30.95 -16.71
N SER A 176 0.27 -31.30 -17.51
CA SER A 176 1.64 -31.53 -17.03
C SER A 176 2.55 -30.30 -17.13
N ILE A 177 2.01 -29.10 -17.37
CA ILE A 177 2.82 -27.89 -17.54
C ILE A 177 3.49 -27.51 -16.22
N ASN A 178 4.80 -27.28 -16.26
CA ASN A 178 5.49 -26.70 -15.11
C ASN A 178 5.41 -25.17 -15.14
N MET A 179 5.68 -24.54 -14.00
CA MET A 179 5.54 -23.08 -13.86
C MET A 179 6.45 -22.30 -14.84
N GLY A 180 7.67 -22.76 -15.10
CA GLY A 180 8.56 -22.10 -16.06
C GLY A 180 8.03 -22.17 -17.49
N GLN A 181 7.44 -23.30 -17.88
CA GLN A 181 6.77 -23.47 -19.17
C GLN A 181 5.53 -22.57 -19.27
N LEU A 182 4.75 -22.44 -18.19
CA LEU A 182 3.56 -21.59 -18.12
C LEU A 182 3.91 -20.10 -18.33
N VAL A 183 4.94 -19.59 -17.66
CA VAL A 183 5.43 -18.22 -17.85
C VAL A 183 5.89 -18.01 -19.30
N LYS A 184 6.67 -18.94 -19.84
CA LYS A 184 7.15 -18.86 -21.22
C LYS A 184 6.00 -18.86 -22.25
N GLN A 185 4.98 -19.68 -22.03
CA GLN A 185 3.78 -19.69 -22.87
C GLN A 185 3.05 -18.34 -22.78
N THR A 186 2.87 -17.81 -21.58
CA THR A 186 2.25 -16.49 -21.35
C THR A 186 2.99 -15.39 -22.12
N LEU A 187 4.32 -15.31 -21.98
CA LEU A 187 5.14 -14.32 -22.69
C LEU A 187 4.98 -14.42 -24.21
N ASN A 188 4.96 -15.65 -24.75
CA ASN A 188 4.73 -15.86 -26.18
C ASN A 188 3.31 -15.45 -26.61
N SER A 189 2.28 -15.75 -25.81
CA SER A 189 0.88 -15.37 -26.09
C SER A 189 0.69 -13.85 -26.15
N LEU A 190 1.49 -13.11 -25.37
CA LEU A 190 1.52 -11.65 -25.33
C LEU A 190 2.52 -11.05 -26.33
N ASN A 191 3.12 -11.88 -27.18
CA ASN A 191 4.20 -11.50 -28.09
C ASN A 191 5.39 -10.80 -27.43
N ILE A 192 5.66 -10.93 -26.14
CA ILE A 192 6.81 -10.28 -25.46
C ILE A 192 8.11 -11.00 -25.89
N PRO A 193 9.19 -10.29 -26.29
CA PRO A 193 9.46 -8.84 -26.23
C PRO A 193 9.09 -7.98 -27.44
N ASN A 194 8.07 -8.35 -28.21
CA ASN A 194 7.64 -7.85 -29.53
C ASN A 194 8.39 -8.51 -30.70
N LYS A 195 8.24 -9.83 -30.85
CA LYS A 195 8.80 -10.52 -32.02
C LYS A 195 8.14 -9.98 -33.30
N GLY A 196 8.96 -9.47 -34.22
CA GLY A 196 8.52 -8.99 -35.54
C GLY A 196 8.30 -7.48 -35.67
N VAL A 197 8.53 -6.69 -34.61
CA VAL A 197 8.60 -5.23 -34.72
C VAL A 197 10.01 -4.82 -35.16
N ALA A 198 10.11 -3.88 -36.10
CA ALA A 198 11.40 -3.32 -36.49
C ALA A 198 11.94 -2.49 -35.31
N MET A 199 13.01 -2.98 -34.70
CA MET A 199 13.73 -2.35 -33.60
C MET A 199 15.17 -2.08 -34.05
N ASP A 200 15.80 -1.04 -33.52
CA ASP A 200 17.24 -0.90 -33.70
C ASP A 200 18.02 -1.93 -32.84
N LEU A 201 19.31 -2.10 -33.13
CA LEU A 201 20.17 -3.11 -32.49
C LEU A 201 20.35 -2.86 -30.97
N GLU A 202 20.34 -1.61 -30.52
CA GLU A 202 20.50 -1.28 -29.10
C GLU A 202 19.18 -1.48 -28.35
N GLU A 203 18.06 -1.09 -28.95
CA GLU A 203 16.72 -1.31 -28.44
C GLU A 203 16.44 -2.81 -28.28
N GLU A 204 16.71 -3.62 -29.31
CA GLU A 204 16.53 -5.07 -29.27
C GLU A 204 17.33 -5.71 -28.12
N LYS A 205 18.58 -5.25 -27.92
CA LYS A 205 19.45 -5.73 -26.85
C LYS A 205 18.92 -5.36 -25.46
N ILE A 206 18.47 -4.12 -25.27
CA ILE A 206 17.90 -3.65 -24.01
C ILE A 206 16.63 -4.45 -23.66
N VAL A 207 15.72 -4.60 -24.61
CA VAL A 207 14.45 -5.30 -24.35
C VAL A 207 14.68 -6.80 -24.09
N ARG A 208 15.64 -7.43 -24.79
CA ARG A 208 16.07 -8.81 -24.48
C ARG A 208 16.64 -8.94 -23.07
N GLN A 209 17.48 -8.00 -22.63
CA GLN A 209 18.06 -8.02 -21.29
C GLN A 209 16.98 -7.91 -20.20
N ILE A 210 16.02 -6.99 -20.36
CA ILE A 210 14.90 -6.82 -19.43
C ILE A 210 14.05 -8.09 -19.39
N THR A 211 13.70 -8.64 -20.56
CA THR A 211 12.90 -9.86 -20.67
C THR A 211 13.60 -11.07 -20.08
N GLY A 212 14.93 -11.18 -20.28
CA GLY A 212 15.76 -12.20 -19.62
C GLY A 212 15.72 -12.07 -18.10
N SER A 213 15.76 -10.84 -17.59
CA SER A 213 15.67 -10.56 -16.14
C SER A 213 14.30 -10.92 -15.57
N LEU A 214 13.20 -10.66 -16.29
CA LEU A 214 11.84 -11.06 -15.90
C LEU A 214 11.69 -12.59 -15.82
N ASN A 215 12.28 -13.32 -16.77
CA ASN A 215 12.35 -14.78 -16.71
C ASN A 215 13.17 -15.25 -15.50
N GLY A 216 14.31 -14.60 -15.23
CA GLY A 216 15.13 -14.87 -14.05
C GLY A 216 14.38 -14.66 -12.74
N LEU A 217 13.59 -13.58 -12.62
CA LEU A 217 12.74 -13.31 -11.46
C LEU A 217 11.69 -14.40 -11.28
N SER A 218 11.03 -14.83 -12.35
CA SER A 218 10.02 -15.89 -12.32
C SER A 218 10.63 -17.20 -11.80
N SER A 219 11.80 -17.59 -12.32
CA SER A 219 12.55 -18.77 -11.85
C SER A 219 12.95 -18.64 -10.39
N GLY A 220 13.46 -17.47 -9.97
CA GLY A 220 13.85 -17.21 -8.59
C GLY A 220 12.68 -17.34 -7.60
N ILE A 221 11.48 -16.86 -7.95
CA ILE A 221 10.26 -17.04 -7.14
C ILE A 221 9.92 -18.52 -6.98
N ILE A 222 10.00 -19.29 -8.08
CA ILE A 222 9.69 -20.72 -8.07
C ILE A 222 10.67 -21.49 -7.18
N GLU A 223 11.96 -21.24 -7.33
CA GLU A 223 13.01 -21.91 -6.54
C GLU A 223 12.90 -21.55 -5.06
N LEU A 224 12.73 -20.26 -4.75
CA LEU A 224 12.56 -19.82 -3.36
C LEU A 224 11.35 -20.48 -2.71
N ARG A 225 10.23 -20.60 -3.44
CA ARG A 225 9.03 -21.30 -2.94
C ARG A 225 9.26 -22.79 -2.74
N ASN A 226 9.93 -23.46 -3.68
CA ASN A 226 10.21 -24.89 -3.53
C ASN A 226 11.02 -25.16 -2.26
N HIS A 227 12.05 -24.35 -1.99
CA HIS A 227 12.90 -24.55 -0.83
C HIS A 227 12.29 -24.06 0.48
N TYR A 228 11.58 -22.93 0.48
CA TYR A 228 11.20 -22.21 1.70
C TYR A 228 9.71 -21.85 1.84
N GLY A 229 8.89 -22.15 0.84
CA GLY A 229 7.44 -21.92 0.87
C GLY A 229 6.63 -23.05 1.51
N SER A 230 5.35 -22.80 1.76
CA SER A 230 4.41 -23.71 2.46
C SER A 230 3.93 -24.92 1.64
N GLY A 231 4.26 -25.00 0.34
CA GLY A 231 3.70 -26.00 -0.58
C GLY A 231 4.05 -27.47 -0.31
N HIS A 232 4.86 -27.78 0.70
CA HIS A 232 5.19 -29.15 1.14
C HIS A 232 5.33 -29.20 2.66
N GLY A 233 4.90 -30.30 3.28
CA GLY A 233 5.05 -30.55 4.71
C GLY A 233 6.52 -30.41 5.13
N ARG A 234 6.76 -29.69 6.22
CA ARG A 234 8.11 -29.38 6.71
C ARG A 234 8.39 -30.17 7.99
N SER A 235 9.65 -30.61 8.14
CA SER A 235 10.10 -31.24 9.39
C SER A 235 10.14 -30.20 10.52
N ALA A 236 10.09 -30.64 11.78
CA ALA A 236 10.20 -29.76 12.95
C ALA A 236 11.53 -28.97 13.03
N LYS A 237 12.53 -29.32 12.20
CA LYS A 237 13.83 -28.63 12.11
C LYS A 237 13.89 -27.59 10.99
N PHE A 238 12.78 -27.33 10.29
CA PHE A 238 12.76 -26.38 9.19
C PHE A 238 12.96 -24.95 9.70
N ASN A 239 14.03 -24.32 9.24
CA ASN A 239 14.28 -22.91 9.46
C ASN A 239 13.72 -22.12 8.27
N GLY A 240 12.63 -21.39 8.51
CA GLY A 240 12.03 -20.50 7.52
C GLY A 240 12.92 -19.30 7.20
N LEU A 241 12.61 -18.62 6.09
CA LEU A 241 13.27 -17.36 5.76
C LEU A 241 12.66 -16.20 6.55
N THR A 242 13.46 -15.16 6.72
CA THR A 242 13.01 -13.92 7.37
C THR A 242 12.13 -13.07 6.45
N LYS A 243 11.35 -12.16 7.05
CA LYS A 243 10.49 -11.16 6.39
C LYS A 243 11.10 -10.57 5.11
N ARG A 244 12.35 -10.10 5.15
CA ARG A 244 13.01 -9.45 3.99
C ARG A 244 13.04 -10.33 2.73
N HIS A 245 13.15 -11.65 2.89
CA HIS A 245 13.18 -12.57 1.74
C HIS A 245 11.77 -12.86 1.23
N ALA A 246 10.77 -12.88 2.12
CA ALA A 246 9.37 -12.93 1.72
C ALA A 246 8.97 -11.67 0.95
N GLU A 247 9.35 -10.49 1.44
CA GLU A 247 9.11 -9.20 0.75
C GLU A 247 9.75 -9.17 -0.64
N LEU A 248 10.97 -9.71 -0.79
CA LEU A 248 11.63 -9.84 -2.10
C LEU A 248 10.80 -10.70 -3.07
N SER A 249 10.33 -11.87 -2.61
CA SER A 249 9.53 -12.79 -3.42
C SER A 249 8.17 -12.21 -3.80
N VAL A 250 7.48 -11.61 -2.83
CA VAL A 250 6.19 -10.94 -2.98
C VAL A 250 6.32 -9.77 -3.96
N GLY A 251 7.29 -8.88 -3.77
CA GLY A 251 7.53 -7.74 -4.65
C GLY A 251 7.89 -8.14 -6.08
N ALA A 252 8.71 -9.19 -6.26
CA ALA A 252 9.02 -9.72 -7.58
C ALA A 252 7.78 -10.29 -8.29
N SER A 253 6.94 -11.04 -7.58
CA SER A 253 5.69 -11.60 -8.13
C SER A 253 4.71 -10.50 -8.55
N ILE A 254 4.50 -9.50 -7.69
CA ILE A 254 3.63 -8.35 -7.97
C ILE A 254 4.09 -7.61 -9.23
N THR A 255 5.40 -7.35 -9.34
CA THR A 255 5.97 -6.64 -10.49
C THR A 255 5.72 -7.40 -11.79
N LEU A 256 5.95 -8.72 -11.78
CA LEU A 256 5.71 -9.59 -12.95
C LEU A 256 4.24 -9.62 -13.34
N VAL A 257 3.36 -9.88 -12.37
CA VAL A 257 1.91 -9.99 -12.61
C VAL A 257 1.35 -8.70 -13.18
N ARG A 258 1.76 -7.55 -12.63
CA ARG A 258 1.36 -6.24 -13.14
C ARG A 258 1.78 -6.06 -14.59
N TYR A 259 3.05 -6.29 -14.92
CA TYR A 259 3.54 -6.13 -16.29
C TYR A 259 2.81 -7.05 -17.29
N LEU A 260 2.63 -8.33 -16.96
CA LEU A 260 1.95 -9.30 -17.82
C LEU A 260 0.48 -8.91 -18.06
N TRP A 261 -0.21 -8.51 -16.98
CA TRP A 261 -1.62 -8.14 -17.05
C TRP A 261 -1.85 -6.83 -17.81
N ASP A 262 -1.04 -5.81 -17.55
CA ASP A 262 -1.11 -4.53 -18.26
C ASP A 262 -0.85 -4.73 -19.76
N THR A 263 0.10 -5.60 -20.12
CA THR A 263 0.35 -5.97 -21.53
C THR A 263 -0.84 -6.71 -22.14
N PHE A 264 -1.44 -7.66 -21.43
CA PHE A 264 -2.63 -8.38 -21.88
C PHE A 264 -3.81 -7.46 -22.17
N LEU A 265 -4.09 -6.52 -21.27
CA LEU A 265 -5.16 -5.53 -21.46
C LEU A 265 -4.88 -4.65 -22.67
N LEU A 266 -3.66 -4.12 -22.78
CA LEU A 266 -3.25 -3.30 -23.92
C LEU A 266 -3.44 -4.02 -25.26
N ILE A 267 -3.10 -5.31 -25.34
CA ILE A 267 -3.27 -6.10 -26.57
C ILE A 267 -4.75 -6.28 -26.91
N ASN A 268 -5.60 -6.53 -25.92
CA ASN A 268 -7.03 -6.78 -26.16
C ASN A 268 -7.86 -5.50 -26.37
N GLU A 269 -7.42 -4.36 -25.86
CA GLU A 269 -8.01 -3.05 -26.20
C GLU A 269 -7.73 -2.65 -27.67
N ASN A 270 -6.66 -3.19 -28.27
CA ASN A 270 -6.24 -2.89 -29.64
C ASN A 270 -6.70 -3.95 -30.67
N LYS A 271 -7.52 -4.94 -30.28
CA LYS A 271 -8.14 -5.94 -31.17
C LYS A 271 -9.57 -5.51 -31.52
#